data_AF-A0A2M8PKE7-F1
#
_entry.id   AF-A0A2M8PKE7-F1
#
_cell.length_a   1.000
_cell.length_b   1.000
_cell.length_c   1.000
_cell.angle_alpha   90.00
_cell.angle_beta   90.00
_cell.angle_gamma   90.00
#
_symmetry.space_group_name_H-M   'P 1'
#
loop_
_entity.id
_entity.type
_entity.pdbx_description
1 polymer ?
#
loop_
_entity_poly.entity_id
_entity_poly.type
_entity_poly.pdbx_seq_one_letter_code
_entity_poly.pdbx_strand_id
1 'polypeptide(L)'
;DGLCPKILLEDLPYDVTINDELRLDGHEDSVSLSIAFPNYKMFYRYRANTQSRGWAVIAINPSVLWECECAFCKHNAADSRIARVPLEKLKSLSSFQAMFAEDESGNALAGILGVDYKQETRETNKLKSFDPTDPQAEVLVFD
;
A
#
# COMPACT_ATOMS: atom_id res chain seq x y z
N ASP A 1 10.75 1.59 -19.76
CA ASP A 1 10.86 1.66 -18.29
C ASP A 1 9.47 1.47 -17.68
N GLY A 2 9.39 0.65 -16.65
CA GLY A 2 8.13 0.21 -16.03
C GLY A 2 7.73 1.11 -14.86
N LEU A 3 7.36 0.48 -13.74
CA LEU A 3 7.18 1.18 -12.47
C LEU A 3 8.56 1.61 -11.92
N CYS A 4 8.64 2.80 -11.33
CA CYS A 4 9.91 3.39 -10.88
C CYS A 4 9.70 4.09 -9.51
N PRO A 5 10.58 3.84 -8.51
CA PRO A 5 10.59 4.60 -7.26
C PRO A 5 10.81 6.10 -7.47
N LYS A 6 10.34 6.91 -6.51
CA LYS A 6 10.42 8.38 -6.60
C LYS A 6 11.87 8.87 -6.62
N ILE A 7 12.76 8.22 -5.88
CA ILE A 7 14.19 8.61 -5.78
C ILE A 7 14.92 8.56 -7.13
N LEU A 8 14.44 7.79 -8.10
CA LEU A 8 15.07 7.64 -9.42
C LEU A 8 14.52 8.63 -10.46
N LEU A 9 13.48 9.40 -10.13
CA LEU A 9 12.78 10.22 -11.13
C LEU A 9 13.62 11.36 -11.68
N GLU A 10 14.52 11.94 -10.88
CA GLU A 10 15.40 13.04 -11.31
C GLU A 10 16.44 12.60 -12.34
N ASP A 11 16.78 11.31 -12.37
CA ASP A 11 17.79 10.74 -13.26
C ASP A 11 17.21 10.26 -14.60
N LEU A 12 15.90 10.34 -14.79
CA LEU A 12 15.24 9.89 -16.02
C LEU A 12 15.46 10.90 -17.16
N PRO A 13 15.74 10.43 -18.39
CA PRO A 13 16.01 11.31 -19.53
C PRO A 13 14.74 11.93 -20.15
N TYR A 14 13.59 11.80 -19.49
CA TYR A 14 12.28 12.24 -19.98
C TYR A 14 11.41 12.76 -18.84
N ASP A 15 10.45 13.61 -19.17
CA ASP A 15 9.50 14.17 -18.20
C ASP A 15 8.59 13.09 -17.62
N VAL A 16 8.43 13.12 -16.30
CA VAL A 16 7.52 12.24 -15.56
C VAL A 16 6.36 13.03 -14.94
N THR A 17 5.23 12.36 -14.74
CA THR A 17 4.11 12.90 -13.97
C THR A 17 4.08 12.23 -12.60
N ILE A 18 4.16 13.04 -11.55
CA ILE A 18 4.13 12.58 -10.16
C ILE A 18 2.70 12.75 -9.64
N ASN A 19 2.10 11.67 -9.15
CA ASN A 19 0.76 11.69 -8.55
C ASN A 19 0.78 11.85 -7.03
N ASP A 20 1.89 11.51 -6.38
CA ASP A 20 2.13 11.67 -4.93
C ASP A 20 3.44 12.44 -4.69
N GLU A 21 3.32 13.78 -4.71
CA GLU A 21 4.45 14.69 -4.53
C GLU A 21 5.04 14.63 -3.12
N LEU A 22 4.20 14.42 -2.12
CA LEU A 22 4.59 14.55 -0.72
C LEU A 22 5.24 13.28 -0.16
N ARG A 23 4.90 12.08 -0.68
CA ARG A 23 5.35 10.77 -0.17
C ARG A 23 5.48 10.75 1.35
N LEU A 24 4.36 11.00 2.03
CA LEU A 24 4.32 11.20 3.48
C LEU A 24 4.70 9.96 4.30
N ASP A 25 4.79 8.78 3.67
CA ASP A 25 5.35 7.56 4.26
C ASP A 25 6.89 7.58 4.36
N GLY A 26 7.58 8.44 3.59
CA GLY A 26 9.03 8.63 3.62
C GLY A 26 9.84 7.58 2.85
N HIS A 27 9.22 6.61 2.18
CA HIS A 27 9.92 5.53 1.45
C HIS A 27 10.07 5.85 -0.04
N GLU A 28 10.81 6.91 -0.37
CA GLU A 28 11.02 7.37 -1.76
C GLU A 28 11.74 6.33 -2.65
N ASP A 29 12.39 5.34 -2.03
CA ASP A 29 13.05 4.17 -2.61
C ASP A 29 12.12 2.98 -2.90
N SER A 30 10.80 3.16 -2.74
CA SER A 30 9.80 2.10 -2.97
C SER A 30 8.70 2.50 -3.95
N VAL A 31 8.08 1.49 -4.55
CA VAL A 31 6.83 1.61 -5.30
C VAL A 31 5.66 1.16 -4.42
N SER A 32 4.66 2.02 -4.25
CA SER A 32 3.44 1.71 -3.49
C SER A 32 2.39 1.03 -4.38
N LEU A 33 2.09 -0.24 -4.09
CA LEU A 33 1.14 -1.06 -4.84
C LEU A 33 -0.07 -1.42 -4.00
N SER A 34 -1.25 -1.49 -4.63
CA SER A 34 -2.42 -2.13 -4.02
C SER A 34 -2.31 -3.66 -4.14
N ILE A 35 -2.91 -4.40 -3.20
CA ILE A 35 -2.96 -5.87 -3.22
C ILE A 35 -4.41 -6.35 -3.26
N ALA A 36 -4.68 -7.36 -4.10
CA ALA A 36 -5.99 -7.95 -4.43
C ALA A 36 -7.00 -7.00 -5.10
N PHE A 37 -7.15 -5.78 -4.60
CA PHE A 37 -8.05 -4.76 -5.15
C PHE A 37 -7.40 -3.37 -5.10
N PRO A 38 -7.59 -2.50 -6.11
CA PRO A 38 -7.04 -1.14 -6.07
C PRO A 38 -7.51 -0.38 -4.83
N ASN A 39 -6.66 0.49 -4.27
CA ASN A 39 -7.06 1.46 -3.25
C ASN A 39 -8.14 2.40 -3.83
N TYR A 40 -9.41 2.02 -3.69
CA TYR A 40 -10.49 2.65 -4.43
C TYR A 40 -10.78 4.07 -3.94
N LYS A 41 -10.43 4.39 -2.69
CA LYS A 41 -10.59 5.74 -2.14
C LYS A 41 -9.63 6.72 -2.83
N MET A 42 -8.38 6.31 -2.95
CA MET A 42 -7.36 7.06 -3.70
C MET A 42 -7.70 7.09 -5.20
N PHE A 43 -8.03 5.94 -5.77
CA PHE A 43 -8.33 5.81 -7.20
C PHE A 43 -9.56 6.64 -7.63
N TYR A 44 -10.63 6.65 -6.84
CA TYR A 44 -11.80 7.50 -7.10
C TYR A 44 -11.42 8.98 -7.17
N ARG A 45 -10.55 9.45 -6.26
CA ARG A 45 -10.07 10.85 -6.22
C ARG A 45 -9.36 11.24 -7.50
N TYR A 46 -8.46 10.40 -8.02
CA TYR A 46 -7.75 10.67 -9.27
C TYR A 46 -8.68 10.60 -10.49
N ARG A 47 -9.63 9.65 -10.52
CA ARG A 47 -10.62 9.57 -11.62
C ARG A 47 -11.58 10.75 -11.66
N ALA A 48 -11.93 11.30 -10.50
CA ALA A 48 -12.80 12.48 -10.39
C ALA A 48 -12.05 13.78 -10.72
N ASN A 49 -10.71 13.78 -10.69
CA ASN A 49 -9.93 14.95 -11.06
C ASN A 49 -9.90 15.12 -12.58
N THR A 50 -10.47 16.24 -13.05
CA THR A 50 -10.57 16.62 -14.47
C THR A 50 -9.22 16.87 -15.13
N GLN A 51 -8.14 17.00 -14.35
CA GLN A 51 -6.78 17.14 -14.84
C GLN A 51 -6.12 15.79 -15.19
N SER A 52 -6.71 14.64 -14.78
CA SER A 52 -6.18 13.35 -15.19
C SER A 52 -6.39 13.13 -16.69
N ARG A 53 -5.30 12.87 -17.43
CA ARG A 53 -5.34 12.65 -18.90
C ARG A 53 -5.89 11.26 -19.29
N GLY A 54 -6.51 10.55 -18.35
CA GLY A 54 -6.87 9.14 -18.43
C GLY A 54 -6.21 8.34 -17.32
N TRP A 55 -6.68 7.11 -17.13
CA TRP A 55 -6.14 6.17 -16.14
C TRP A 55 -6.13 4.77 -16.72
N ALA A 56 -5.16 3.97 -16.29
CA ALA A 56 -5.08 2.54 -16.55
C ALA A 56 -4.88 1.82 -15.22
N VAL A 57 -5.40 0.59 -15.13
CA VAL A 57 -5.09 -0.32 -14.02
C VAL A 57 -4.15 -1.38 -14.56
N ILE A 58 -2.94 -1.43 -14.01
CA ILE A 58 -1.92 -2.41 -14.39
C ILE A 58 -1.97 -3.54 -13.37
N ALA A 59 -2.21 -4.76 -13.85
CA ALA A 59 -2.09 -5.95 -13.01
C ALA A 59 -0.61 -6.39 -12.96
N ILE A 60 -0.09 -6.56 -11.75
CA ILE A 60 1.28 -6.99 -11.49
C ILE A 60 1.27 -8.49 -11.17
N ASN A 61 2.28 -9.21 -11.63
CA ASN A 61 2.43 -10.63 -11.29
C ASN A 61 2.61 -10.74 -9.76
N PRO A 62 1.85 -11.60 -9.05
CA PRO A 62 2.01 -11.77 -7.61
C PRO A 62 3.42 -12.24 -7.20
N SER A 63 4.25 -12.70 -8.14
CA SER A 63 5.63 -13.10 -7.86
C SER A 63 6.48 -12.04 -7.19
N VAL A 64 6.15 -10.75 -7.40
CA VAL A 64 6.77 -9.63 -6.69
C VAL A 64 6.74 -9.82 -5.18
N LEU A 65 5.71 -10.47 -4.62
CA LEU A 65 5.60 -10.70 -3.17
C LEU A 65 6.67 -11.65 -2.60
N TRP A 66 7.33 -12.45 -3.45
CA TRP A 66 8.40 -13.38 -3.03
C TRP A 66 9.72 -13.21 -3.79
N GLU A 67 9.73 -12.43 -4.88
CA GLU A 67 10.92 -12.11 -5.67
C GLU A 67 11.54 -10.77 -5.28
N CYS A 68 10.75 -9.86 -4.70
CA CYS A 68 11.19 -8.53 -4.28
C CYS A 68 11.09 -8.38 -2.76
N GLU A 69 11.85 -7.44 -2.21
CA GLU A 69 11.68 -7.04 -0.82
C GLU A 69 10.39 -6.22 -0.69
N CYS A 70 9.53 -6.58 0.27
CA CYS A 70 8.21 -5.98 0.43
C CYS A 70 7.94 -5.60 1.89
N ALA A 71 7.31 -4.46 2.11
CA ALA A 71 6.70 -4.08 3.38
C ALA A 71 5.17 -4.05 3.27
N PHE A 72 4.51 -4.65 4.25
CA PHE A 72 3.08 -4.91 4.23
C PHE A 72 2.32 -3.96 5.16
N CYS A 73 1.53 -3.07 4.56
CA CYS A 73 0.81 -2.02 5.29
C CYS A 73 -0.69 -2.36 5.36
N LYS A 74 -1.19 -2.69 6.55
CA LYS A 74 -2.64 -2.95 6.78
C LYS A 74 -3.53 -1.74 6.44
N HIS A 75 -2.96 -0.54 6.44
CA HIS A 75 -3.61 0.71 6.03
C HIS A 75 -2.66 1.46 5.10
N ASN A 76 -3.09 2.62 4.60
CA ASN A 76 -2.23 3.49 3.79
C ASN A 76 -0.91 3.79 4.50
N ALA A 77 0.23 3.69 3.81
CA ALA A 77 1.56 3.82 4.41
C ALA A 77 1.84 5.22 4.94
N ALA A 78 1.25 6.24 4.30
CA ALA A 78 1.34 7.63 4.75
C ALA A 78 0.47 7.94 5.99
N ASP A 79 -0.36 7.01 6.45
CA ASP A 79 -1.04 7.18 7.73
C ASP A 79 -0.03 7.14 8.88
N SER A 80 -0.12 8.11 9.79
CA SER A 80 0.80 8.24 10.92
C SER A 80 0.94 6.98 11.79
N ARG A 81 -0.09 6.11 11.82
CA ARG A 81 -0.06 4.82 12.55
C ARG A 81 0.81 3.79 11.85
N ILE A 82 0.92 3.86 10.53
CA ILE A 82 1.78 2.99 9.71
C ILE A 82 3.18 3.58 9.57
N ALA A 83 3.30 4.86 9.20
CA ALA A 83 4.58 5.54 8.98
C ALA A 83 5.51 5.55 10.20
N ARG A 84 4.97 5.33 11.41
CA ARG A 84 5.76 5.22 12.66
C ARG A 84 6.20 3.79 12.98
N VAL A 85 5.68 2.79 12.28
CA VAL A 85 6.08 1.40 12.48
C VAL A 85 7.47 1.22 11.88
N PRO A 86 8.42 0.63 12.61
CA PRO A 86 9.72 0.30 12.04
C PRO A 86 9.55 -0.55 10.78
N LEU A 87 10.22 -0.16 9.69
CA LEU A 87 10.11 -0.82 8.38
C LEU A 87 10.32 -2.34 8.46
N GLU A 88 11.30 -2.79 9.24
CA GLU A 88 11.59 -4.22 9.44
C GLU A 88 10.41 -5.02 10.04
N LYS A 89 9.56 -4.37 10.85
CA LYS A 89 8.33 -5.02 11.31
C LYS A 89 7.32 -5.14 10.16
N LEU A 90 7.22 -4.13 9.30
CA LEU A 90 6.31 -4.15 8.15
C LEU A 90 6.72 -5.21 7.11
N LYS A 91 8.02 -5.54 7.00
CA LYS A 91 8.52 -6.63 6.14
C LYS A 91 8.22 -8.05 6.64
N SER A 92 7.58 -8.20 7.80
CA SER A 92 7.33 -9.50 8.41
C SER A 92 6.09 -10.23 7.85
N LEU A 93 6.10 -11.56 7.95
CA LEU A 93 4.92 -12.40 7.69
C LEU A 93 3.71 -11.97 8.54
N SER A 94 3.95 -11.57 9.79
CA SER A 94 2.92 -11.08 10.70
C SER A 94 2.22 -9.84 10.15
N SER A 95 2.96 -8.92 9.53
CA SER A 95 2.39 -7.74 8.88
C SER A 95 1.56 -8.10 7.64
N PHE A 96 2.02 -9.04 6.82
CA PHE A 96 1.23 -9.57 5.70
C PHE A 96 -0.08 -10.19 6.21
N GLN A 97 -0.03 -11.07 7.20
CA GLN A 97 -1.21 -11.71 7.79
C GLN A 97 -2.17 -10.67 8.38
N ALA A 98 -1.64 -9.62 9.02
CA ALA A 98 -2.44 -8.56 9.61
C ALA A 98 -3.32 -7.85 8.58
N MET A 99 -2.86 -7.70 7.32
CA MET A 99 -3.66 -7.10 6.24
C MET A 99 -5.00 -7.83 6.01
N PHE A 100 -5.07 -9.13 6.31
CA PHE A 100 -6.22 -9.99 6.04
C PHE A 100 -7.00 -10.42 7.29
N ALA A 101 -6.53 -10.06 8.49
CA ALA A 101 -7.12 -10.49 9.76
C ALA A 101 -8.31 -9.60 10.20
N GLU A 102 -9.48 -10.21 10.39
CA GLU A 102 -10.75 -9.58 10.78
C GLU A 102 -11.15 -9.77 12.25
N ASP A 103 -10.45 -10.64 12.97
CA ASP A 103 -10.81 -11.09 14.33
C ASP A 103 -9.85 -10.54 15.40
N GLU A 104 -9.95 -11.05 16.63
CA GLU A 104 -9.02 -10.74 17.73
C GLU A 104 -7.54 -10.98 17.35
N SER A 105 -7.26 -11.88 16.40
CA SER A 105 -5.92 -12.11 15.88
C SER A 105 -5.37 -10.87 15.17
N GLY A 106 -6.25 -10.10 14.52
CA GLY A 106 -5.90 -8.80 13.96
C GLY A 106 -5.42 -7.82 15.03
N ASN A 107 -6.06 -7.79 16.20
CA ASN A 107 -5.64 -6.96 17.33
C ASN A 107 -4.37 -7.48 18.00
N ALA A 108 -4.20 -8.80 18.08
CA ALA A 108 -2.97 -9.41 18.60
C ALA A 108 -1.76 -9.06 17.71
N LEU A 109 -1.92 -9.17 16.39
CA LEU A 109 -0.91 -8.74 15.42
C LEU A 109 -0.65 -7.23 15.50
N ALA A 110 -1.71 -6.42 15.65
CA ALA A 110 -1.57 -4.97 15.87
C ALA A 110 -0.73 -4.66 17.12
N GLY A 111 -0.99 -5.36 18.22
CA GLY A 111 -0.21 -5.26 19.46
C GLY A 111 1.26 -5.62 19.28
N ILE A 112 1.57 -6.67 18.51
CA ILE A 112 2.96 -7.06 18.17
C ILE A 112 3.66 -5.95 17.37
N LEU A 113 2.92 -5.34 16.43
CA LEU A 113 3.43 -4.24 15.61
C LEU A 113 3.54 -2.93 16.40
N GLY A 114 2.83 -2.80 17.51
CA GLY A 114 2.75 -1.59 18.32
C GLY A 114 1.81 -0.55 17.72
N VAL A 115 0.78 -1.02 17.00
CA VAL A 115 -0.17 -0.18 16.26
C VAL A 115 -1.56 -0.46 16.77
N ASP A 116 -2.37 0.59 16.91
CA ASP A 116 -3.80 0.46 17.14
C ASP A 116 -4.55 0.64 15.81
N TYR A 117 -5.02 -0.47 15.25
CA TYR A 117 -5.84 -0.44 14.05
C TYR A 117 -7.29 -0.27 14.44
N LYS A 118 -7.95 0.72 13.82
CA LYS A 118 -9.41 0.72 13.80
C LYS A 118 -9.85 -0.58 13.10
N GLN A 119 -10.71 -1.34 13.76
CA GLN A 119 -11.25 -2.56 13.15
C GLN A 119 -12.13 -2.20 11.96
N GLU A 120 -11.60 -2.42 10.77
CA GLU A 120 -12.29 -2.37 9.49
C GLU A 120 -12.56 -3.82 9.08
N THR A 121 -13.78 -4.11 8.64
CA THR A 121 -14.12 -5.45 8.12
C THR A 121 -14.36 -5.38 6.62
N ARG A 122 -14.23 -6.51 5.95
CA ARG A 122 -14.58 -6.61 4.53
C ARG A 122 -16.05 -6.32 4.33
N GLU A 123 -16.92 -6.76 5.23
CA GLU A 123 -18.36 -6.48 5.17
C GLU A 123 -18.65 -4.97 5.18
N THR A 124 -18.08 -4.23 6.13
CA THR A 124 -18.30 -2.78 6.23
C THR A 124 -17.73 -2.02 5.03
N ASN A 125 -16.65 -2.53 4.43
CA ASN A 125 -16.00 -1.93 3.27
C ASN A 125 -16.47 -2.51 1.92
N LYS A 126 -17.43 -3.44 1.92
CA LYS A 126 -17.94 -4.15 0.72
C LYS A 126 -16.82 -4.83 -0.09
N LEU A 127 -15.83 -5.38 0.61
CA LEU A 127 -14.71 -6.11 0.06
C LEU A 127 -15.02 -7.62 0.01
N LYS A 128 -14.31 -8.35 -0.86
CA LYS A 128 -14.45 -9.81 -1.00
C LYS A 128 -13.62 -10.53 0.05
N SER A 129 -13.92 -11.80 0.28
CA SER A 129 -13.23 -12.64 1.28
C SER A 129 -11.72 -12.78 1.07
N PHE A 130 -11.22 -12.50 -0.13
CA PHE A 130 -9.80 -12.56 -0.47
C PHE A 130 -9.11 -11.20 -0.50
N ASP A 131 -9.84 -10.09 -0.30
CA ASP A 131 -9.25 -8.75 -0.22
C ASP A 131 -8.66 -8.51 1.18
N PRO A 132 -7.74 -7.54 1.35
CA PRO A 132 -7.41 -7.01 2.66
C PRO A 132 -8.65 -6.49 3.39
N THR A 133 -8.57 -6.37 4.71
CA THR A 133 -9.71 -5.89 5.51
C THR A 133 -9.91 -4.37 5.41
N ASP A 134 -8.85 -3.65 5.05
CA ASP A 134 -8.89 -2.21 4.82
C ASP A 134 -8.76 -1.90 3.32
N PRO A 135 -9.63 -1.06 2.75
CA PRO A 135 -9.57 -0.69 1.34
C PRO A 135 -8.37 0.18 0.95
N GLN A 136 -7.59 0.65 1.92
CA GLN A 136 -6.37 1.42 1.71
C GLN A 136 -5.11 0.62 2.04
N ALA A 137 -5.22 -0.68 2.31
CA ALA A 137 -4.06 -1.54 2.46
C ALA A 137 -3.19 -1.50 1.21
N GLU A 138 -1.88 -1.46 1.41
CA GLU A 138 -0.90 -1.33 0.33
C GLU A 138 0.40 -2.07 0.67
N VAL A 139 1.18 -2.35 -0.36
CA VAL A 139 2.47 -3.03 -0.30
C VAL A 139 3.52 -2.07 -0.85
N LEU A 140 4.53 -1.76 -0.04
CA LEU A 140 5.71 -1.06 -0.52
C LEU A 140 6.67 -2.11 -1.09
N VAL A 141 7.02 -1.99 -2.36
CA VAL A 141 7.95 -2.88 -3.05
C VAL A 141 9.27 -2.14 -3.25
N PHE A 142 10.35 -2.74 -2.78
CA PHE A 142 11.72 -2.23 -2.86
C PHE A 142 12.51 -3.00 -3.92
N ASP A 143 13.45 -2.32 -4.57
CA ASP A 143 14.42 -2.89 -5.51
C ASP A 143 15.74 -3.28 -4.82
#